data_AF-A0A453PLC1-F1
#
_entry.id   AF-A0A453PLC1-F1
#
_cell.length_a   1.000
_cell.length_b   1.000
_cell.length_c   1.000
_cell.angle_alpha   90.00
_cell.angle_beta   90.00
_cell.angle_gamma   90.00
#
_symmetry.space_group_name_H-M   'P 1'
#
loop_
_entity.id
_entity.type
_entity.pdbx_description
1 polymer ?
#
loop_
_entity_poly.entity_id
_entity_poly.type
_entity_poly.pdbx_seq_one_letter_code
_entity_poly.pdbx_strand_id
1 'polypeptide(L)'
;MLYIRQWNNMQYVTNAAFLLSTYADYLAEAGVGTVTCAGGETAGAGEVAALARAQVDYVLGTNPRGVSYLVGYGAKYPARVHHRAASIVPYKHSKQFIGCSQGFEHWFGRRSSNPNVLVGAIVGGPDRRDRFRDNRDNYMQTEACTYNTAPMVGMFAKLNRMAREERERRAATARSGTAAEV
;
A
#
# COMPACT_ATOMS: atom_id res chain seq x y z
N MET A 1 2.91 11.88 1.86
CA MET A 1 2.12 11.11 0.87
C MET A 1 1.50 12.07 -0.12
N LEU A 2 1.45 11.70 -1.40
CA LEU A 2 0.81 12.50 -2.45
C LEU A 2 -0.70 12.58 -2.21
N TYR A 3 -1.27 13.80 -2.19
CA TYR A 3 -2.69 13.98 -1.96
C TYR A 3 -3.36 14.71 -3.12
N ILE A 4 -4.31 14.03 -3.78
CA ILE A 4 -5.04 14.53 -4.94
C ILE A 4 -6.49 14.86 -4.57
N ARG A 5 -7.20 13.97 -3.86
CA ARG A 5 -8.60 14.21 -3.45
C ARG A 5 -9.00 13.41 -2.22
N GLN A 6 -10.15 13.76 -1.65
CA GLN A 6 -10.64 13.18 -0.40
C GLN A 6 -11.10 11.72 -0.50
N TRP A 7 -11.80 11.35 -1.57
CA TRP A 7 -12.31 9.99 -1.71
C TRP A 7 -11.24 9.09 -2.32
N ASN A 8 -10.83 8.09 -1.53
CA ASN A 8 -9.94 7.02 -1.93
C ASN A 8 -8.65 7.58 -2.57
N ASN A 9 -7.94 8.40 -1.81
CA ASN A 9 -6.70 9.02 -2.28
C ASN A 9 -5.62 7.99 -2.61
N MET A 10 -5.65 6.82 -1.96
CA MET A 10 -4.67 5.75 -2.18
C MET A 10 -4.61 5.27 -3.62
N GLN A 11 -5.67 5.41 -4.42
CA GLN A 11 -5.60 5.14 -5.86
C GLN A 11 -4.52 5.97 -6.56
N TYR A 12 -4.36 7.24 -6.20
CA TYR A 12 -3.37 8.12 -6.82
C TYR A 12 -1.98 7.82 -6.27
N VAL A 13 -1.88 7.56 -4.97
CA VAL A 13 -0.63 7.21 -4.30
C VAL A 13 -0.04 5.94 -4.92
N THR A 14 -0.85 4.90 -5.10
CA THR A 14 -0.36 3.61 -5.59
C THR A 14 -0.04 3.63 -7.08
N ASN A 15 -0.88 4.27 -7.89
CA ASN A 15 -0.59 4.46 -9.32
C ASN A 15 0.65 5.34 -9.54
N ALA A 16 0.78 6.45 -8.81
CA ALA A 16 1.96 7.32 -8.93
C ALA A 16 3.23 6.59 -8.51
N ALA A 17 3.21 5.84 -7.41
CA ALA A 17 4.35 5.04 -6.98
C ALA A 17 4.80 4.05 -8.06
N PHE A 18 3.85 3.35 -8.69
CA PHE A 18 4.14 2.41 -9.77
C PHE A 18 4.75 3.13 -11.00
N LEU A 19 4.08 4.18 -11.49
CA LEU A 19 4.54 4.92 -12.67
C LEU A 19 5.90 5.59 -12.45
N LEU A 20 6.11 6.25 -11.31
CA LEU A 20 7.38 6.88 -10.96
C LEU A 20 8.49 5.83 -10.86
N SER A 21 8.21 4.66 -10.29
CA SER A 21 9.20 3.58 -10.22
C SER A 21 9.60 3.05 -11.60
N THR A 22 8.63 2.84 -12.49
CA THR A 22 8.92 2.43 -13.88
C THR A 22 9.68 3.51 -14.63
N TYR A 23 9.31 4.78 -14.43
CA TYR A 23 9.96 5.89 -15.09
C TYR A 23 11.40 6.10 -14.60
N ALA A 24 11.65 5.91 -13.31
CA ALA A 24 13.00 5.95 -12.76
C ALA A 24 13.92 4.89 -13.39
N ASP A 25 13.43 3.67 -13.59
CA ASP A 25 14.19 2.62 -14.28
C ASP A 25 14.47 3.02 -15.73
N TYR A 26 13.46 3.54 -16.44
CA TYR A 26 13.62 4.04 -17.80
C TYR A 26 14.69 5.14 -17.90
N LEU A 27 14.69 6.12 -16.99
CA LEU A 27 15.70 7.18 -17.00
C LEU A 27 17.11 6.65 -16.77
N ALA A 28 17.25 5.69 -15.85
CA ALA A 28 18.52 5.05 -15.56
C ALA A 28 19.04 4.25 -16.77
N GLU A 29 18.17 3.47 -17.42
CA GLU A 29 18.52 2.67 -18.61
C GLU A 29 18.82 3.53 -19.83
N ALA A 30 18.11 4.65 -20.01
CA ALA A 30 18.32 5.59 -21.10
C ALA A 30 19.56 6.50 -20.90
N GLY A 31 20.21 6.45 -19.74
CA GLY A 31 21.33 7.33 -19.42
C GLY A 31 20.94 8.80 -19.30
N VAL A 32 19.65 9.10 -19.04
CA VAL A 32 19.15 10.47 -18.88
C VAL A 32 19.44 10.93 -17.46
N GLY A 33 20.35 11.90 -17.32
CA GLY A 33 20.79 12.39 -16.02
C GLY A 33 19.67 13.04 -15.19
N THR A 34 18.86 13.89 -15.82
CA THR A 34 17.76 14.62 -15.16
C THR A 34 16.60 14.87 -16.10
N VAL A 35 15.39 14.92 -15.55
CA VAL A 35 14.17 15.38 -16.24
C VAL A 35 13.74 16.73 -15.70
N THR A 36 13.15 17.56 -16.55
CA THR A 36 12.60 18.86 -16.15
C THR A 36 11.09 18.74 -15.94
N CYS A 37 10.63 19.12 -14.75
CA CYS A 37 9.22 19.19 -14.38
C CYS A 37 8.57 20.46 -14.94
N ALA A 38 7.23 20.50 -14.96
CA ALA A 38 6.48 21.65 -15.46
C ALA A 38 6.78 22.97 -14.70
N GLY A 39 7.23 22.90 -13.45
CA GLY A 39 7.64 24.06 -12.64
C GLY A 39 9.08 24.52 -12.88
N GLY A 40 9.83 23.85 -13.77
CA GLY A 40 11.23 24.14 -14.08
C GLY A 40 12.23 23.45 -13.14
N GLU A 41 11.77 22.75 -12.11
CA GLU A 41 12.64 21.92 -11.27
C GLU A 41 13.15 20.72 -12.06
N THR A 42 14.34 20.25 -11.71
CA THR A 42 14.92 19.03 -12.28
C THR A 42 14.94 17.90 -11.26
N ALA A 43 14.81 16.66 -11.74
CA ALA A 43 14.91 15.47 -10.91
C ALA A 43 15.70 14.37 -11.63
N GLY A 44 16.63 13.74 -10.92
CA GLY A 44 17.35 12.55 -11.40
C GLY A 44 16.57 11.26 -11.19
N ALA A 45 16.98 10.18 -11.87
CA ALA A 45 16.36 8.86 -11.74
C ALA A 45 16.27 8.37 -10.28
N GLY A 46 17.33 8.59 -9.50
CA GLY A 46 17.37 8.22 -8.08
C GLY A 46 16.35 8.97 -7.21
N GLU A 47 16.11 10.24 -7.50
CA GLU A 47 15.13 11.06 -6.77
C GLU A 47 13.70 10.62 -7.09
N VAL A 48 13.42 10.32 -8.37
CA VAL A 48 12.14 9.77 -8.81
C VAL A 48 11.88 8.40 -8.16
N ALA A 49 12.90 7.52 -8.11
CA ALA A 49 12.81 6.24 -7.42
C ALA A 49 12.56 6.39 -5.91
N ALA A 50 13.24 7.34 -5.26
CA ALA A 50 13.06 7.62 -3.83
C ALA A 50 11.65 8.12 -3.53
N LEU A 51 11.09 8.99 -4.38
CA LEU A 51 9.71 9.47 -4.24
C LEU A 51 8.70 8.32 -4.38
N ALA A 52 8.90 7.43 -5.35
CA ALA A 52 8.09 6.23 -5.53
C ALA A 52 8.14 5.33 -4.28
N ARG A 53 9.35 5.08 -3.76
CA ARG A 53 9.56 4.28 -2.55
C ARG A 53 8.88 4.90 -1.33
N ALA A 54 8.98 6.21 -1.15
CA ALA A 54 8.34 6.92 -0.05
C ALA A 54 6.80 6.74 -0.04
N GLN A 55 6.17 6.63 -1.20
CA GLN A 55 4.73 6.32 -1.27
C GLN A 55 4.43 4.90 -0.80
N VAL A 56 5.25 3.93 -1.19
CA VAL A 56 5.11 2.53 -0.75
C VAL A 56 5.29 2.43 0.77
N ASP A 57 6.36 3.03 1.30
CA ASP A 57 6.64 3.00 2.73
C ASP A 57 5.50 3.67 3.53
N TYR A 58 4.92 4.75 3.01
CA TYR A 58 3.76 5.39 3.64
C TYR A 58 2.54 4.46 3.68
N VAL A 59 2.26 3.71 2.59
CA VAL A 59 1.19 2.69 2.56
C VAL A 59 1.44 1.60 3.59
N LEU A 60 2.70 1.20 3.80
CA LEU A 60 3.09 0.11 4.70
C LEU A 60 3.21 0.52 6.18
N GLY A 61 3.15 1.82 6.49
CA GLY A 61 3.09 2.30 7.88
C GLY A 61 4.05 3.44 8.23
N THR A 62 4.92 3.87 7.31
CA THR A 62 5.78 5.05 7.50
C THR A 62 4.96 6.33 7.31
N ASN A 63 4.05 6.57 8.25
CA ASN A 63 3.16 7.70 8.28
C ASN A 63 2.95 8.18 9.74
N PRO A 64 2.42 9.40 9.97
CA PRO A 64 2.30 9.98 11.31
C PRO A 64 1.47 9.13 12.30
N ARG A 65 0.66 8.19 11.81
CA ARG A 65 -0.16 7.31 12.64
C ARG A 65 0.49 5.95 12.91
N GLY A 66 1.56 5.60 12.21
CA GLY A 66 2.18 4.27 12.28
C GLY A 66 1.21 3.14 11.89
N VAL A 67 0.31 3.40 10.94
CA VAL A 67 -0.73 2.44 10.51
C VAL A 67 -0.47 1.99 9.09
N SER A 68 -0.40 0.69 8.86
CA SER A 68 -0.41 0.11 7.51
C SER A 68 -1.79 0.29 6.89
N TYR A 69 -1.86 0.87 5.70
CA TYR A 69 -3.06 0.91 4.88
C TYR A 69 -3.23 -0.34 4.00
N LEU A 70 -2.23 -1.25 4.02
CA LEU A 70 -2.34 -2.63 3.52
C LEU A 70 -2.90 -3.51 4.64
N VAL A 71 -4.14 -3.96 4.47
CA VAL A 71 -4.89 -4.74 5.46
C VAL A 71 -4.21 -6.08 5.70
N GLY A 72 -4.02 -6.43 6.98
CA GLY A 72 -3.34 -7.66 7.40
C GLY A 72 -1.81 -7.57 7.40
N TYR A 73 -1.23 -6.42 7.07
CA TYR A 73 0.22 -6.18 7.11
C TYR A 73 0.60 -5.22 8.25
N GLY A 74 1.73 -5.48 8.90
CA GLY A 74 2.26 -4.66 10.00
C GLY A 74 1.51 -4.83 11.32
N ALA A 75 1.98 -4.11 12.35
CA ALA A 75 1.43 -4.22 13.71
C ALA A 75 0.04 -3.56 13.87
N LYS A 76 -0.29 -2.58 13.03
CA LYS A 76 -1.54 -1.83 13.07
C LYS A 76 -2.08 -1.65 11.64
N TYR A 77 -3.32 -2.06 11.40
CA TYR A 77 -4.01 -1.91 10.11
C TYR A 77 -5.54 -1.74 10.32
N PRO A 78 -6.27 -1.20 9.33
CA PRO A 78 -7.73 -1.07 9.40
C PRO A 78 -8.43 -2.41 9.59
N ALA A 79 -9.28 -2.50 10.61
CA ALA A 79 -10.06 -3.68 10.95
C ALA A 79 -11.54 -3.55 10.57
N ARG A 80 -12.00 -2.35 10.20
CA ARG A 80 -13.41 -2.04 9.88
C ARG A 80 -13.56 -1.53 8.44
N VAL A 81 -12.86 -2.18 7.51
CA VAL A 81 -12.92 -1.95 6.06
C VAL A 81 -14.36 -1.95 5.54
N HIS A 82 -14.71 -0.99 4.68
CA HIS A 82 -15.98 -0.93 3.96
C HIS A 82 -16.01 -2.02 2.87
N HIS A 83 -16.32 -3.25 3.26
CA HIS A 83 -16.43 -4.39 2.35
C HIS A 83 -17.44 -5.42 2.89
N ARG A 84 -18.48 -5.72 2.11
CA ARG A 84 -19.63 -6.53 2.56
C ARG A 84 -19.22 -7.93 3.04
N ALA A 85 -18.47 -8.67 2.23
CA ALA A 85 -18.01 -10.01 2.62
C ALA A 85 -16.98 -9.97 3.77
N ALA A 86 -16.35 -8.81 4.02
CA ALA A 86 -15.47 -8.66 5.18
C ALA A 86 -16.28 -8.54 6.47
N SER A 87 -17.36 -7.73 6.44
CA SER A 87 -18.15 -7.36 7.61
C SER A 87 -19.19 -8.38 8.04
N ILE A 88 -19.64 -9.22 7.11
CA ILE A 88 -20.66 -10.24 7.36
C ILE A 88 -20.02 -11.54 7.87
N VAL A 89 -20.70 -12.24 8.79
CA VAL A 89 -20.24 -13.55 9.29
C VAL A 89 -19.90 -14.50 8.12
N PRO A 90 -18.72 -15.14 8.14
CA PRO A 90 -18.38 -16.09 7.09
C PRO A 90 -19.24 -17.36 7.13
N TYR A 91 -19.44 -17.94 5.95
CA TYR A 91 -20.22 -19.16 5.77
C TYR A 91 -19.72 -20.35 6.62
N LYS A 92 -18.40 -20.42 6.86
CA LYS A 92 -17.79 -21.46 7.71
C LYS A 92 -18.24 -21.40 9.18
N HIS A 93 -18.73 -20.24 9.64
CA HIS A 93 -19.24 -20.05 11.00
C HIS A 93 -20.76 -20.04 11.07
N SER A 94 -21.46 -19.53 10.05
CA SER A 94 -22.92 -19.59 9.96
C SER A 94 -23.37 -19.85 8.54
N LYS A 95 -24.18 -20.90 8.35
CA LYS A 95 -24.81 -21.26 7.07
C LYS A 95 -26.18 -20.60 6.88
N GLN A 96 -26.63 -19.77 7.82
CA GLN A 96 -27.92 -19.10 7.72
C GLN A 96 -27.96 -18.18 6.50
N PHE A 97 -29.11 -18.19 5.81
CA PHE A 97 -29.37 -17.25 4.74
C PHE A 97 -29.40 -15.82 5.30
N ILE A 98 -28.74 -14.90 4.60
CA ILE A 98 -28.72 -13.47 4.95
C ILE A 98 -29.53 -12.75 3.86
N GLY A 99 -30.68 -12.23 4.25
CA GLY A 99 -31.57 -11.50 3.36
C GLY A 99 -30.98 -10.17 2.87
N CYS A 100 -31.62 -9.57 1.85
CA CYS A 100 -31.11 -8.40 1.13
C CYS A 100 -30.70 -7.23 2.04
N SER A 101 -31.54 -6.89 3.03
CA SER A 101 -31.32 -5.75 3.95
C SER A 101 -30.56 -6.13 5.22
N GLN A 102 -30.54 -7.42 5.58
CA GLN A 102 -29.96 -7.90 6.83
C GLN A 102 -28.44 -7.66 6.92
N GLY A 103 -27.75 -7.67 5.78
CA GLY A 103 -26.34 -7.25 5.70
C GLY A 103 -26.12 -5.85 6.25
N PHE A 104 -26.99 -4.92 5.87
CA PHE A 104 -26.94 -3.53 6.31
C PHE A 104 -27.38 -3.40 7.77
N GLU A 105 -28.55 -3.93 8.11
CA GLU A 105 -29.16 -3.83 9.44
C GLU A 105 -28.29 -4.46 10.54
N HIS A 106 -27.74 -5.64 10.29
CA HIS A 106 -27.05 -6.40 11.33
C HIS A 106 -25.55 -6.18 11.34
N TRP A 107 -24.91 -5.85 10.21
CA TRP A 107 -23.44 -5.87 10.11
C TRP A 107 -22.83 -4.51 9.77
N PHE A 108 -23.48 -3.68 8.95
CA PHE A 108 -22.88 -2.42 8.49
C PHE A 108 -22.54 -1.46 9.64
N GLY A 109 -23.46 -1.28 10.59
CA GLY A 109 -23.28 -0.39 11.75
C GLY A 109 -22.44 -0.96 12.90
N ARG A 110 -22.01 -2.24 12.85
CA ARG A 110 -21.29 -2.86 13.97
C ARG A 110 -19.97 -2.14 14.27
N ARG A 111 -19.72 -1.91 15.56
CA ARG A 111 -18.49 -1.27 16.06
C ARG A 111 -17.31 -2.23 16.17
N SER A 112 -17.57 -3.53 16.22
CA SER A 112 -16.53 -4.56 16.21
C SER A 112 -15.78 -4.57 14.87
N SER A 113 -14.57 -5.14 14.91
CA SER A 113 -13.81 -5.52 13.73
C SER A 113 -14.63 -6.41 12.78
N ASN A 114 -14.27 -6.36 11.51
CA ASN A 114 -14.80 -7.27 10.50
C ASN A 114 -14.44 -8.73 10.87
N PRO A 115 -15.39 -9.68 10.82
CA PRO A 115 -15.11 -11.09 11.09
C PRO A 115 -14.15 -11.74 10.08
N ASN A 116 -14.04 -11.18 8.86
CA ASN A 116 -13.09 -11.62 7.86
C ASN A 116 -12.07 -10.51 7.57
N VAL A 117 -10.79 -10.82 7.79
CA VAL A 117 -9.70 -9.90 7.45
C VAL A 117 -9.46 -9.92 5.95
N LEU A 118 -9.52 -8.76 5.32
CA LEU A 118 -9.35 -8.59 3.88
C LEU A 118 -7.86 -8.48 3.52
N VAL A 119 -7.10 -9.54 3.78
CA VAL A 119 -5.63 -9.55 3.65
C VAL A 119 -5.20 -9.10 2.25
N GLY A 120 -4.28 -8.14 2.18
CA GLY A 120 -3.74 -7.60 0.93
C GLY A 120 -4.56 -6.47 0.31
N ALA A 121 -5.72 -6.12 0.87
CA ALA A 121 -6.48 -4.97 0.42
C ALA A 121 -5.78 -3.66 0.82
N ILE A 122 -5.75 -2.69 -0.09
CA ILE A 122 -5.34 -1.31 0.22
C ILE A 122 -6.59 -0.45 0.31
N VAL A 123 -6.83 0.11 1.50
CA VAL A 123 -7.98 0.98 1.75
C VAL A 123 -7.79 2.37 1.14
N GLY A 124 -8.84 3.19 1.13
CA GLY A 124 -8.80 4.56 0.61
C GLY A 124 -7.80 5.52 1.28
N GLY A 125 -7.38 5.23 2.51
CA GLY A 125 -6.31 5.94 3.21
C GLY A 125 -6.79 7.21 3.94
N PRO A 126 -5.85 8.00 4.49
CA PRO A 126 -6.18 9.16 5.32
C PRO A 126 -6.59 10.38 4.50
N ASP A 127 -7.08 11.41 5.20
CA ASP A 127 -7.29 12.73 4.60
C ASP A 127 -5.97 13.51 4.43
N ARG A 128 -6.06 14.74 3.90
CA ARG A 128 -4.92 15.64 3.66
C ARG A 128 -4.12 16.03 4.91
N ARG A 129 -4.61 15.69 6.11
CA ARG A 129 -3.97 15.97 7.40
C ARG A 129 -3.53 14.66 8.08
N ASP A 130 -3.37 13.59 7.30
CA ASP A 130 -3.00 12.25 7.77
C ASP A 130 -4.02 11.65 8.76
N ARG A 131 -5.26 12.17 8.82
CA ARG A 131 -6.30 11.65 9.73
C ARG A 131 -7.02 10.49 9.07
N PHE A 132 -7.05 9.36 9.77
CA PHE A 132 -7.75 8.16 9.35
C PHE A 132 -8.74 7.71 10.42
N ARG A 133 -9.99 7.47 10.04
CA ARG A 133 -11.03 6.91 10.92
C ARG A 133 -11.47 5.54 10.40
N ASP A 134 -11.04 4.50 11.11
CA ASP A 134 -11.40 3.10 10.83
C ASP A 134 -12.86 2.83 11.22
N ASN A 135 -13.76 3.24 10.32
CA ASN A 135 -15.19 3.05 10.45
C ASN A 135 -15.74 2.62 9.10
N ARG A 136 -16.53 1.54 9.08
CA ARG A 136 -17.13 0.97 7.88
C ARG A 136 -18.00 1.96 7.12
N ASP A 137 -18.63 2.91 7.81
CA ASP A 137 -19.43 3.96 7.18
C ASP A 137 -18.58 5.06 6.53
N ASN A 138 -17.28 5.13 6.86
CA ASN A 138 -16.33 6.04 6.24
C ASN A 138 -15.76 5.42 4.96
N TYR A 139 -16.62 5.17 3.97
CA TYR A 139 -16.24 4.55 2.70
C TYR A 139 -15.14 5.33 1.97
N MET A 140 -15.13 6.67 2.08
CA MET A 140 -14.08 7.51 1.49
C MET A 140 -12.65 7.09 1.89
N GLN A 141 -12.45 6.60 3.12
CA GLN A 141 -11.15 6.20 3.66
C GLN A 141 -10.99 4.68 3.79
N THR A 142 -12.08 3.94 4.05
CA THR A 142 -12.04 2.53 4.41
C THR A 142 -12.46 1.59 3.29
N GLU A 143 -12.88 2.10 2.14
CA GLU A 143 -13.20 1.28 0.97
C GLU A 143 -11.95 0.60 0.43
N ALA A 144 -12.06 -0.70 0.19
CA ALA A 144 -11.02 -1.52 -0.42
C ALA A 144 -11.34 -1.67 -1.91
N CYS A 145 -10.41 -1.23 -2.77
CA CYS A 145 -10.61 -1.25 -4.21
C CYS A 145 -9.47 -1.99 -4.91
N THR A 146 -9.81 -2.74 -5.96
CA THR A 146 -8.83 -3.48 -6.79
C THR A 146 -7.79 -2.54 -7.39
N TYR A 147 -8.21 -1.37 -7.86
CA TYR A 147 -7.32 -0.38 -8.46
C TYR A 147 -6.38 0.32 -7.46
N ASN A 148 -6.62 0.20 -6.14
CA ASN A 148 -5.64 0.61 -5.13
C ASN A 148 -4.52 -0.42 -5.05
N THR A 149 -4.89 -1.72 -4.99
CA THR A 149 -3.96 -2.83 -4.77
C THR A 149 -3.18 -3.21 -6.03
N ALA A 150 -3.79 -3.16 -7.22
CA ALA A 150 -3.18 -3.68 -8.45
C ALA A 150 -1.79 -3.09 -8.77
N PRO A 151 -1.55 -1.76 -8.71
CA PRO A 151 -0.22 -1.19 -8.95
C PRO A 151 0.82 -1.62 -7.89
N MET A 152 0.36 -1.84 -6.66
CA MET A 152 1.24 -2.22 -5.55
C MET A 152 1.76 -3.65 -5.65
N VAL A 153 1.05 -4.55 -6.35
CA VAL A 153 1.58 -5.89 -6.62
C VAL A 153 2.91 -5.81 -7.37
N GLY A 154 3.00 -4.98 -8.40
CA GLY A 154 4.23 -4.75 -9.17
C GLY A 154 5.33 -4.12 -8.30
N MET A 155 4.98 -3.13 -7.48
CA MET A 155 5.92 -2.49 -6.55
C MET A 155 6.49 -3.47 -5.53
N PHE A 156 5.65 -4.28 -4.89
CA PHE A 156 6.10 -5.28 -3.93
C PHE A 156 6.96 -6.36 -4.58
N ALA A 157 6.63 -6.78 -5.81
CA ALA A 157 7.46 -7.71 -6.56
C ALA A 157 8.86 -7.13 -6.83
N LYS A 158 8.95 -5.88 -7.29
CA LYS A 158 10.23 -5.18 -7.52
C LYS A 158 11.04 -5.07 -6.22
N LEU A 159 10.44 -4.58 -5.14
CA LEU A 159 11.12 -4.41 -3.86
C LEU A 159 11.59 -5.76 -3.28
N ASN A 160 10.80 -6.81 -3.43
CA ASN A 160 11.19 -8.16 -3.01
C ASN A 160 12.39 -8.67 -3.82
N ARG A 161 12.41 -8.45 -5.14
CA ARG A 161 13.56 -8.79 -5.99
C ARG A 161 14.83 -8.07 -5.52
N MET A 162 14.76 -6.75 -5.37
CA MET A 162 15.90 -5.93 -4.92
C MET A 162 16.42 -6.37 -3.54
N ALA A 163 15.52 -6.66 -2.59
CA ALA A 163 15.92 -7.14 -1.26
C ALA A 163 16.61 -8.50 -1.29
N ARG A 164 16.26 -9.39 -2.24
CA ARG A 164 16.95 -10.67 -2.44
C ARG A 164 18.35 -10.46 -3.00
N GLU A 165 18.47 -9.67 -4.06
CA GLU A 165 19.76 -9.34 -4.68
C GLU A 165 20.72 -8.69 -3.66
N GLU A 166 20.22 -7.78 -2.81
CA GLU A 166 21.01 -7.16 -1.77
C GLU A 166 21.52 -8.18 -0.73
N ARG A 167 20.66 -9.12 -0.30
CA ARG A 167 21.07 -10.20 0.62
C ARG A 167 22.14 -11.09 0.00
N GLU A 168 22.00 -11.44 -1.27
CA GLU A 168 22.97 -12.27 -1.99
C GLU A 168 24.32 -11.55 -2.14
N ARG A 169 24.31 -10.25 -2.48
CA ARG A 169 25.54 -9.42 -2.54
C ARG A 169 26.23 -9.35 -1.17
N ARG A 170 25.48 -9.06 -0.10
CA ARG A 170 26.02 -9.02 1.27
C ARG A 170 26.65 -10.36 1.67
N ALA A 171 26.00 -11.48 1.35
CA ALA A 171 26.53 -12.80 1.64
C ALA A 171 27.79 -13.13 0.82
N ALA A 172 27.87 -12.67 -0.44
CA ALA A 172 29.07 -12.82 -1.25
C ALA A 172 30.25 -12.00 -0.70
N THR A 173 30.02 -10.74 -0.31
CA THR A 173 31.04 -9.89 0.32
C THR A 173 31.56 -10.48 1.63
N ALA A 174 30.68 -11.06 2.45
CA ALA A 174 31.10 -11.73 3.70
C ALA A 174 32.01 -12.94 3.44
N ARG A 175 31.70 -13.76 2.43
CA ARG A 175 32.54 -14.92 2.03
C ARG A 175 33.90 -14.53 1.46
N SER A 176 33.96 -13.45 0.68
CA SER A 176 35.23 -12.94 0.13
C SER A 176 36.10 -12.28 1.19
N GLY A 177 35.50 -11.65 2.21
CA GLY A 177 36.24 -11.07 3.34
C GLY A 177 36.92 -12.14 4.21
N THR A 178 36.25 -13.27 4.45
CA THR A 178 36.83 -14.40 5.20
C THR A 178 37.94 -15.16 4.47
N ALA A 179 38.03 -15.04 3.14
CA ALA A 179 39.07 -15.70 2.34
C ALA A 179 40.38 -14.88 2.25
N ALA A 180 40.39 -13.63 2.72
CA ALA A 180 41.56 -12.75 2.71
C ALA A 180 42.32 -12.73 4.05
N GLU A 181 41.86 -13.49 5.06
CA GLU A 181 42.47 -13.57 6.41
C GLU A 181 43.15 -14.93 6.69
N VAL A 182 43.44 -15.73 5.66
CA VAL A 182 44.21 -17.00 5.75
C VAL A 182 45.42 -16.93 4.83
#